data_AF-A0A6P2R813-F1
#
_entry.id   AF-A0A6P2R813-F1
#
_cell.length_a   1.000
_cell.length_b   1.000
_cell.length_c   1.000
_cell.angle_alpha   90.00
_cell.angle_beta   90.00
_cell.angle_gamma   90.00
#
_symmetry.space_group_name_H-M   'P 1'
#
loop_
_entity.id
_entity.type
_entity.pdbx_description
1 polymer ?
#
loop_
_entity_poly.entity_id
_entity_poly.type
_entity_poly.pdbx_seq_one_letter_code
_entity_poly.pdbx_strand_id
1 'polypeptide(L)' 'MAERAGISKKTLYRLEQGDPGVSWGAVVRVLNILNLLPELNKALNTTNDALGLALMNQAVPKRIRVRKTNPDSGAL' A
#
# COMPACT_ATOMS: atom_id res chain seq x y z
N MET A 1 5.59 -26.19 4.87
CA MET A 1 5.31 -24.78 4.57
C MET A 1 4.11 -24.62 3.64
N ALA A 2 4.16 -25.14 2.41
CA ALA A 2 3.07 -25.04 1.43
C ALA A 2 1.71 -25.52 1.97
N GLU A 3 1.70 -26.68 2.63
CA GLU A 3 0.50 -27.23 3.29
C GLU A 3 -0.05 -26.32 4.40
N ARG A 4 0.83 -25.81 5.28
CA ARG A 4 0.46 -24.84 6.33
C ARG A 4 -0.13 -23.55 5.76
N ALA A 5 0.36 -23.12 4.60
CA ALA A 5 -0.14 -21.95 3.87
C ALA A 5 -1.40 -22.26 3.02
N GLY A 6 -1.80 -23.53 2.91
CA GLY A 6 -2.92 -23.96 2.07
C GLY A 6 -2.70 -23.71 0.58
N ILE A 7 -1.46 -23.83 0.10
CA ILE A 7 -1.08 -23.61 -1.31
C ILE A 7 -0.31 -24.81 -1.86
N SER A 8 -0.28 -24.93 -3.20
CA SER A 8 0.52 -25.97 -3.85
C SER A 8 2.02 -25.74 -3.67
N LYS A 9 2.83 -26.81 -3.71
CA LYS A 9 4.30 -26.71 -3.70
C LYS A 9 4.83 -25.85 -4.85
N LYS A 10 4.18 -25.93 -6.02
CA LYS A 10 4.50 -25.11 -7.19
C LYS A 10 4.28 -23.62 -6.94
N THR A 11 3.20 -23.26 -6.23
CA THR A 11 2.92 -21.88 -5.84
C THR A 11 3.95 -21.37 -4.84
N LEU A 12 4.33 -22.18 -3.86
CA LEU A 12 5.38 -21.83 -2.90
C LEU A 12 6.73 -21.62 -3.62
N TYR A 13 7.09 -22.48 -4.56
CA TYR A 13 8.31 -22.32 -5.35
C TYR A 13 8.31 -21.00 -6.14
N ARG A 14 7.21 -20.68 -6.84
CA ARG A 14 7.08 -19.39 -7.56
C ARG A 14 7.20 -18.19 -6.62
N LEU A 15 6.63 -18.28 -5.43
CA LEU A 15 6.73 -17.26 -4.40
C LEU A 15 8.18 -17.04 -3.97
N GLU A 16 8.94 -18.11 -3.74
CA GLU A 16 10.36 -18.05 -3.36
C GLU A 16 11.23 -17.43 -4.46
N GLN A 17 10.84 -17.59 -5.73
CA GLN A 17 11.50 -16.93 -6.87
C GLN A 17 11.07 -15.47 -7.08
N GLY A 18 10.16 -14.95 -6.26
CA GLY A 18 9.66 -13.57 -6.37
C GLY A 18 8.72 -13.35 -7.56
N ASP A 19 8.03 -14.39 -8.03
CA ASP A 19 7.11 -14.28 -9.17
C ASP A 19 5.92 -13.35 -8.85
N PRO A 20 5.75 -12.23 -9.57
CA PRO A 20 4.68 -11.24 -9.32
C PRO A 20 3.29 -11.76 -9.66
N GLY A 21 3.18 -12.89 -10.36
CA GLY A 21 1.92 -13.57 -10.66
C GLY A 21 1.39 -14.44 -9.50
N VAL A 22 2.10 -14.53 -8.38
CA VAL A 22 1.58 -15.17 -7.16
C VAL A 22 0.63 -14.20 -6.45
N SER A 23 -0.53 -14.70 -6.02
CA SER A 23 -1.51 -13.86 -5.36
C SER A 23 -0.99 -13.32 -4.03
N TRP A 24 -1.34 -12.06 -3.72
CA TRP A 24 -1.03 -11.44 -2.43
C TRP A 24 -1.53 -12.24 -1.24
N GLY A 25 -2.69 -12.91 -1.36
CA GLY A 25 -3.20 -13.79 -0.31
C GLY A 25 -2.25 -14.94 0.03
N ALA A 26 -1.58 -15.53 -0.97
CA ALA A 26 -0.57 -16.57 -0.73
C ALA A 26 0.68 -16.00 -0.03
N VAL A 27 1.13 -14.82 -0.46
CA VAL A 27 2.27 -14.10 0.15
C VAL A 27 1.98 -13.82 1.63
N VAL A 28 0.85 -13.21 1.95
CA VAL A 28 0.48 -12.84 3.33
C VAL A 28 0.32 -14.06 4.23
N ARG A 29 -0.23 -15.17 3.72
CA ARG A 29 -0.33 -16.43 4.48
C ARG A 29 1.05 -16.98 4.85
N VAL A 30 1.99 -16.95 3.91
CA VAL A 30 3.37 -17.38 4.15
C VAL A 30 4.06 -16.48 5.17
N LEU A 31 3.92 -15.15 5.04
CA LEU A 31 4.45 -14.20 6.01
C LEU A 31 3.85 -14.38 7.41
N ASN A 32 2.56 -14.70 7.51
CA ASN A 32 1.90 -15.00 8.79
C ASN A 32 2.52 -16.21 9.49
N ILE A 33 2.70 -17.33 8.77
CA ILE A 33 3.31 -18.55 9.34
C ILE A 33 4.75 -18.30 9.81
N LEU A 34 5.46 -17.37 9.18
CA LEU A 34 6.81 -16.97 9.55
C LEU A 34 6.86 -15.87 10.63
N ASN A 35 5.72 -15.41 11.14
CA ASN A 35 5.60 -14.28 12.07
C ASN A 35 6.20 -12.95 11.53
N LEU A 36 6.13 -12.75 10.21
CA LEU A 36 6.66 -11.56 9.52
C LEU A 36 5.60 -10.50 9.21
N LEU A 37 4.35 -10.67 9.66
CA LEU A 37 3.31 -9.64 9.53
C LEU A 37 3.70 -8.28 10.13
N PRO A 38 4.42 -8.20 11.28
CA PRO A 38 4.89 -6.91 11.79
C PRO A 38 5.84 -6.20 10.83
N GLU A 39 6.73 -6.95 10.16
CA GLU A 39 7.65 -6.39 9.17
C GLU A 39 6.91 -5.95 7.90
N LEU A 40 5.91 -6.72 7.47
CA LEU A 40 5.02 -6.30 6.38
C LEU A 40 4.30 -4.99 6.72
N ASN A 41 3.77 -4.84 7.94
CA ASN A 41 3.14 -3.60 8.38
C ASN A 41 4.10 -2.42 8.39
N LYS A 42 5.36 -2.62 8.81
CA LYS A 42 6.39 -1.57 8.75
C LYS A 42 6.72 -1.18 7.32
N ALA A 43 6.77 -2.15 6.40
CA ALA A 43 7.02 -1.92 4.98
C ALA A 43 5.86 -1.18 4.29
N LEU A 44 4.62 -1.45 4.71
CA LEU A 44 3.43 -0.76 4.19
C LEU A 44 3.16 0.60 4.86
N ASN A 45 3.96 0.99 5.85
CA ASN A 45 3.80 2.28 6.51
C ASN A 45 4.23 3.41 5.55
N THR A 46 3.28 4.23 5.13
CA THR A 46 3.49 5.38 4.24
C THR A 46 4.56 6.35 4.75
N THR A 47 4.70 6.50 6.07
CA THR A 47 5.71 7.37 6.68
C THR A 47 7.14 6.94 6.34
N ASN A 48 7.34 5.64 6.08
CA ASN A 48 8.61 5.05 5.70
C ASN A 48 8.80 4.97 4.18
N ASP A 49 7.78 5.33 3.39
CA ASP A 49 7.81 5.30 1.93
C ASP A 49 8.27 6.66 1.36
N ALA A 50 9.58 6.87 1.32
CA ALA A 50 10.17 8.11 0.81
C ALA A 50 9.77 8.41 -0.64
N LEU A 51 9.63 7.39 -1.48
CA LEU A 51 9.21 7.56 -2.88
C LEU A 51 7.75 7.97 -2.96
N GLY A 52 6.87 7.29 -2.22
CA GLY A 52 5.46 7.63 -2.12
C GLY A 52 5.26 9.06 -1.63
N LEU A 53 5.97 9.46 -0.56
CA LEU A 53 5.94 10.84 -0.05
C LEU A 53 6.42 11.87 -1.08
N ALA A 54 7.50 11.56 -1.82
CA ALA A 54 7.99 12.45 -2.87
C ALA A 54 6.95 12.61 -4.01
N LEU A 55 6.30 11.53 -4.43
CA LEU A 55 5.24 11.56 -5.44
C LEU A 55 4.00 12.32 -4.93
N MET A 56 3.62 12.14 -3.68
CA MET A 56 2.51 12.87 -3.05
C MET A 56 2.79 14.39 -3.01
N ASN A 57 4.02 14.79 -2.67
CA ASN A 57 4.43 16.19 -2.69
C ASN A 57 4.37 16.79 -4.11
N GLN A 58 4.76 16.01 -5.14
CA GLN A 58 4.65 16.44 -6.54
C GLN A 58 3.21 16.57 -7.02
N ALA A 59 2.30 15.74 -6.49
CA ALA A 59 0.88 15.76 -6.84
C ALA A 59 0.11 16.95 -6.24
N VAL A 60 0.71 17.72 -5.32
CA VAL A 60 0.06 18.89 -4.73
C VAL A 60 -0.26 19.93 -5.81
N PRO A 61 -1.48 20.49 -5.83
CA PRO A 61 -1.87 21.49 -6.82
C PRO A 61 -1.00 22.75 -6.71
N LYS A 62 -0.34 23.12 -7.82
CA LYS A 62 0.53 24.30 -7.91
C LYS A 62 -0.21 25.64 -7.73
N ARG A 63 -1.54 25.65 -7.83
CA ARG A 63 -2.36 26.85 -7.66
C ARG A 63 -3.65 26.52 -6.92
N ILE A 64 -3.82 27.10 -5.76
CA ILE A 64 -5.06 27.05 -4.99
C ILE A 64 -5.91 28.25 -5.42
N ARG A 65 -7.06 28.00 -6.05
CA ARG A 65 -8.06 29.06 -6.33
C ARG A 65 -8.91 29.25 -5.08
N VAL A 66 -8.68 30.35 -4.35
CA VAL A 66 -9.59 30.77 -3.29
C VAL A 66 -10.90 31.19 -3.94
N ARG A 67 -12.01 30.54 -3.55
CA ARG A 67 -13.34 30.93 -4.01
C ARG A 67 -13.65 32.30 -3.40
N LYS A 68 -13.85 33.34 -4.23
CA LYS A 68 -14.33 34.63 -3.74
C LYS A 68 -15.71 34.42 -3.14
N THR A 69 -15.83 34.64 -1.83
CA THR A 69 -17.13 34.82 -1.18
C THR A 69 -17.73 36.11 -1.74
N ASN A 70 -18.88 36.01 -2.41
CA ASN A 70 -19.57 37.18 -2.93
C ASN A 70 -20.22 37.91 -1.74
N PRO A 71 -19.92 39.19 -1.48
CA PRO A 71 -20.45 39.91 -0.33
C PRO A 71 -21.97 40.17 -0.41
N ASP A 72 -22.62 39.87 -1.53
CA ASP A 72 -24.04 40.18 -1.77
C ASP A 72 -25.01 39.03 -1.48
N SER A 73 -24.58 37.97 -0.78
CA SER A 73 -25.50 36.95 -0.25
C SER A 73 -25.95 37.30 1.16
N GLY A 74 -26.87 38.27 1.23
CA GLY A 74 -27.92 38.42 2.23
C GLY A 74 -27.54 38.35 3.72
N ALA A 75 -27.35 39.52 4.32
CA ALA A 75 -27.82 39.79 5.67
C ALA A 75 -28.22 41.27 5.77
N LEU A 76 -29.47 41.50 6.22
CA LEU A 76 -30.25 42.74 6.33
C LEU A 76 -31.20 43.02 5.16
#